data_AF-A0A530ZP75-F1
#
_entry.id   AF-A0A530ZP75-F1
#
_cell.length_a   1.000
_cell.length_b   1.000
_cell.length_c   1.000
_cell.angle_alpha   90.00
_cell.angle_beta   90.00
_cell.angle_gamma   90.00
#
_symmetry.space_group_name_H-M   'P 1'
#
loop_
_entity.id
_entity.type
_entity.pdbx_description
1 polymer ?
#
loop_
_entity_poly.entity_id
_entity_poly.type
_entity_poly.pdbx_seq_one_letter_code
_entity_poly.pdbx_strand_id
1 'polypeptide(L)'
;DKLRGLVLEDGAATSHVVIVARAMGIPVAGQMKGAVSMAENGDAIIVDGEEGTIHLRPQPDLEAAYAEKVRFRARRQEVYRELRKKPSVTKDGVQVDLLMNAG
;
A
#
# COMPACT_ATOMS: atom_id res chain seq x y z
N ASP A 1 -18.00 10.25 2.26
CA ASP A 1 -16.90 10.28 1.27
C ASP A 1 -15.57 9.93 1.91
N LYS A 2 -14.96 8.81 1.49
CA LYS A 2 -13.70 8.31 2.05
C LYS A 2 -12.59 8.44 1.02
N LEU A 3 -11.56 9.23 1.32
CA LEU A 3 -10.33 9.31 0.54
C LEU A 3 -9.74 7.90 0.39
N ARG A 4 -9.44 7.48 -0.85
CA ARG A 4 -8.95 6.13 -1.17
C ARG A 4 -7.47 6.07 -1.55
N GLY A 5 -6.86 7.21 -1.86
CA GLY A 5 -5.47 7.33 -2.24
C GLY A 5 -5.05 8.80 -2.29
N LEU A 6 -3.74 9.04 -2.26
CA LEU A 6 -3.15 10.36 -2.37
C LEU A 6 -2.00 10.33 -3.39
N VAL A 7 -2.02 11.27 -4.34
CA VAL A 7 -0.97 11.44 -5.36
C VAL A 7 -0.40 12.84 -5.23
N LEU A 8 0.92 12.96 -5.16
CA LEU A 8 1.61 14.25 -5.02
C LEU A 8 2.69 14.37 -6.10
N GLU A 9 2.70 15.50 -6.82
CA GLU A 9 3.76 15.81 -7.78
C GLU A 9 5.07 16.13 -7.07
N ASP A 10 4.97 16.87 -5.96
CA ASP A 10 6.10 17.23 -5.12
C ASP A 10 5.75 16.93 -3.66
N GLY A 11 6.47 15.98 -3.09
CA GLY A 11 6.14 15.40 -1.79
C GLY A 11 7.17 14.37 -1.38
N ALA A 12 8.09 14.77 -0.49
CA ALA A 12 9.01 13.84 0.13
C ALA A 12 8.25 12.84 1.03
N ALA A 13 8.81 11.64 1.21
CA ALA A 13 8.25 10.63 2.10
C ALA A 13 8.07 11.12 3.56
N THR A 14 8.78 12.17 3.95
CA THR A 14 8.75 12.82 5.27
C THR A 14 7.82 14.03 5.35
N SER A 15 7.08 14.37 4.29
CA SER A 15 6.10 15.46 4.34
C SER A 15 4.96 15.13 5.30
N HIS A 16 4.50 16.14 6.05
CA HIS A 16 3.41 16.01 7.02
C HIS A 16 2.18 15.31 6.44
N VAL A 17 1.78 15.66 5.21
CA VAL A 17 0.61 15.08 4.56
C VAL A 17 0.82 13.59 4.23
N VAL A 18 2.02 13.21 3.77
CA VAL A 18 2.36 11.81 3.45
C VAL A 18 2.38 10.97 4.74
N ILE A 19 2.98 11.49 5.81
CA ILE A 19 3.04 10.80 7.11
C ILE A 19 1.63 10.53 7.63
N VAL A 20 0.76 11.55 7.63
CA VAL A 20 -0.62 11.41 8.11
C VAL A 20 -1.43 10.45 7.24
N ALA A 21 -1.36 10.57 5.91
CA ALA A 21 -2.06 9.66 5.00
C ALA A 21 -1.64 8.19 5.20
N ARG A 22 -0.33 7.93 5.37
CA ARG A 22 0.18 6.58 5.68
C ARG A 22 -0.32 6.07 7.02
N ALA A 23 -0.33 6.91 8.06
CA ALA A 23 -0.87 6.54 9.37
C ALA A 23 -2.36 6.19 9.31
N MET A 24 -3.11 6.81 8.39
CA MET A 24 -4.52 6.49 8.12
C MET A 24 -4.72 5.27 7.21
N GLY A 25 -3.63 4.61 6.77
CA GLY A 25 -3.69 3.46 5.87
C GLY A 25 -4.07 3.81 4.43
N ILE A 26 -3.93 5.09 4.04
CA ILE A 26 -4.22 5.57 2.69
C ILE A 26 -2.97 5.37 1.83
N PRO A 27 -3.06 4.68 0.68
CA PRO A 27 -1.96 4.57 -0.28
C PRO A 27 -1.50 5.94 -0.75
N VAL A 28 -0.18 6.17 -0.76
CA VAL A 28 0.42 7.44 -1.18
C VAL A 28 1.47 7.20 -2.24
N ALA A 29 1.36 7.90 -3.38
CA ALA A 29 2.40 8.00 -4.41
C ALA A 29 2.91 9.43 -4.47
N GLY A 30 4.20 9.64 -4.16
CA GLY A 30 4.85 10.96 -4.21
C GLY A 30 5.83 11.08 -5.37
N GLN A 31 6.24 12.31 -5.69
CA GLN A 31 7.15 12.62 -6.81
C GLN A 31 6.58 12.30 -8.21
N MET A 32 5.25 12.31 -8.34
CA MET A 32 4.55 11.99 -9.58
C MET A 32 4.44 13.23 -10.48
N LYS A 33 5.58 13.71 -10.99
CA LYS A 33 5.63 14.93 -11.83
C LYS A 33 4.72 14.79 -13.06
N GLY A 34 3.83 15.76 -13.26
CA GLY A 34 2.88 15.78 -14.38
C GLY A 34 1.64 14.93 -14.16
N ALA A 35 1.50 14.26 -13.01
CA ALA A 35 0.29 13.49 -12.72
C ALA A 35 -0.95 14.38 -12.63
N VAL A 36 -0.82 15.61 -12.10
CA VAL A 36 -1.95 16.53 -11.97
C VAL A 36 -2.36 17.08 -13.34
N SER A 37 -1.41 17.32 -14.23
CA SER A 37 -1.71 17.81 -15.59
C SER A 37 -2.28 16.73 -16.52
N MET A 38 -2.00 15.46 -16.26
CA MET A 38 -2.47 14.32 -17.06
C MET A 38 -3.83 13.75 -16.61
N ALA A 39 -4.27 14.10 -15.40
CA ALA A 39 -5.49 13.59 -14.79
C ALA A 39 -6.65 14.57 -14.92
N GLU A 40 -7.85 14.05 -15.14
CA GLU A 40 -9.09 14.80 -15.12
C GLU A 40 -10.02 14.32 -14.01
N ASN A 41 -10.95 15.20 -13.59
CA ASN A 41 -11.94 14.84 -12.60
C ASN A 41 -12.82 13.68 -13.10
N GLY A 42 -12.90 12.62 -12.31
CA GLY A 42 -13.67 11.41 -12.65
C GLY A 42 -12.85 10.30 -13.29
N ASP A 43 -11.56 10.53 -13.59
CA ASP A 43 -10.68 9.48 -14.09
C ASP A 43 -10.53 8.34 -13.08
N ALA A 44 -10.63 7.11 -13.60
CA ALA A 44 -10.19 5.94 -12.88
C ALA A 44 -8.67 6.04 -12.65
N ILE A 45 -8.24 5.85 -11.41
CA ILE A 45 -6.83 5.86 -11.03
C ILE A 45 -6.54 4.70 -10.09
N ILE A 46 -5.45 3.99 -10.38
CA ILE A 46 -4.85 3.03 -9.45
C ILE A 46 -3.66 3.72 -8.79
N VAL A 47 -3.60 3.69 -7.46
CA VAL A 47 -2.47 4.20 -6.66
C VAL A 47 -1.79 3.03 -5.97
N ASP A 48 -0.60 2.67 -6.44
CA ASP A 48 0.24 1.65 -5.80
C ASP A 48 1.22 2.33 -4.83
N GLY A 49 0.86 2.37 -3.55
CA GLY A 49 1.70 2.95 -2.51
C GLY A 49 2.88 2.07 -2.07
N GLU A 50 2.98 0.83 -2.55
CA GLU A 50 4.11 -0.08 -2.26
C GLU A 50 5.23 0.12 -3.29
N GLU A 51 4.87 0.14 -4.57
CA GLU A 51 5.81 0.42 -5.65
C GLU A 51 6.01 1.92 -5.88
N GLY A 52 5.13 2.76 -5.32
CA GLY A 52 5.15 4.20 -5.50
C GLY A 52 4.82 4.58 -6.94
N THR A 53 3.82 3.95 -7.56
CA THR A 53 3.42 4.19 -8.95
C THR A 53 1.93 4.50 -9.05
N ILE A 54 1.53 5.13 -10.15
CA ILE A 54 0.12 5.40 -10.47
C ILE A 54 -0.19 4.95 -11.88
N HIS A 55 -1.44 4.52 -12.09
CA HIS A 55 -1.98 4.25 -13.42
C HIS A 55 -3.22 5.09 -13.62
N LEU A 56 -3.17 6.06 -14.54
CA LEU A 56 -4.30 6.89 -14.95
C LEU A 56 -5.05 6.21 -16.07
N ARG A 57 -6.40 6.17 -15.97
CA ARG A 57 -7.30 5.53 -16.93
C ARG A 57 -6.80 4.11 -17.31
N PRO A 58 -6.55 3.24 -16.31
CA PRO A 58 -5.99 1.92 -16.55
C PRO A 58 -6.92 1.10 -17.46
N GLN A 59 -6.32 0.22 -18.27
CA GLN A 59 -7.10 -0.74 -19.06
C GLN A 59 -7.79 -1.77 -18.12
N PRO A 60 -8.95 -2.32 -18.51
CA PRO A 60 -9.70 -3.26 -17.68
C PRO A 60 -8.88 -4.47 -17.18
N ASP A 61 -7.97 -4.98 -18.00
CA ASP A 61 -7.09 -6.08 -17.63
C ASP A 61 -6.14 -5.70 -16.48
N LEU A 62 -5.66 -4.46 -16.47
CA LEU A 62 -4.81 -3.94 -15.40
C LEU A 62 -5.62 -3.73 -14.11
N GLU A 63 -6.85 -3.23 -14.22
CA GLU A 63 -7.76 -3.13 -13.08
C GLU A 63 -8.03 -4.50 -12.43
N ALA A 64 -8.30 -5.51 -13.25
CA ALA A 64 -8.53 -6.87 -12.79
C ALA A 64 -7.29 -7.46 -12.09
N ALA A 65 -6.10 -7.25 -12.67
CA ALA A 65 -4.83 -7.70 -12.07
C ALA A 65 -4.59 -7.05 -10.70
N TYR A 66 -4.84 -5.74 -10.56
CA TYR A 66 -4.69 -5.04 -9.28
C TYR A 66 -5.76 -5.45 -8.27
N ALA A 67 -7.00 -5.71 -8.71
CA ALA A 67 -8.05 -6.23 -7.84
C ALA A 67 -7.66 -7.61 -7.26
N GLU A 68 -7.07 -8.50 -8.07
CA GLU A 68 -6.50 -9.77 -7.60
C GLU A 68 -5.32 -9.54 -6.64
N LYS A 69 -4.40 -8.61 -6.95
CA LYS A 69 -3.27 -8.26 -6.06
C LYS A 69 -3.78 -7.84 -4.67
N VAL A 70 -4.83 -7.02 -4.61
CA VAL A 70 -5.48 -6.59 -3.35
C VAL A 70 -6.11 -7.78 -2.60
N ARG A 71 -6.84 -8.65 -3.30
CA ARG A 71 -7.44 -9.87 -2.71
C ARG A 71 -6.37 -10.78 -2.10
N PHE A 72 -5.30 -11.04 -2.84
CA PHE A 72 -4.18 -11.87 -2.37
C PHE A 72 -3.49 -11.26 -1.14
N ARG A 73 -3.29 -9.93 -1.13
CA ARG A 73 -2.74 -9.22 0.02
C ARG A 73 -3.62 -9.35 1.26
N ALA A 74 -4.93 -9.19 1.11
CA ALA A 74 -5.88 -9.34 2.20
C ALA A 74 -5.81 -10.76 2.80
N ARG A 75 -5.76 -11.80 1.94
CA ARG A 75 -5.62 -13.19 2.37
C ARG A 75 -4.29 -13.45 3.10
N ARG A 76 -3.17 -12.91 2.60
CA ARG A 76 -1.87 -13.01 3.31
C ARG A 76 -1.90 -12.33 4.67
N GLN A 77 -2.52 -11.16 4.77
CA GLN A 77 -2.68 -10.47 6.05
C GLN A 77 -3.47 -11.29 7.07
N GLU A 78 -4.49 -12.02 6.63
CA GLU A 78 -5.25 -12.93 7.50
C GLU A 78 -4.38 -14.06 8.04
N VAL A 79 -3.60 -14.73 7.16
CA VAL A 79 -2.62 -15.75 7.57
C VAL A 79 -1.62 -15.17 8.57
N TYR A 80 -1.10 -13.96 8.33
CA TYR A 80 -0.19 -13.31 9.28
C TYR A 80 -0.82 -12.99 10.63
N ARG A 81 -2.11 -12.64 10.66
CA ARG A 81 -2.84 -12.47 11.93
C ARG A 81 -2.96 -13.77 12.71
N GLU A 82 -3.16 -14.89 12.03
CA GLU A 82 -3.18 -16.21 12.69
C GLU A 82 -1.80 -16.59 13.23
N LEU A 83 -0.73 -16.31 12.46
CA LEU A 83 0.64 -16.60 12.87
C LEU A 83 1.08 -15.81 14.10
N ARG A 84 0.51 -14.63 14.36
CA ARG A 84 0.81 -13.85 15.59
C ARG A 84 0.56 -14.62 16.89
N LYS A 85 -0.31 -15.64 16.86
CA LYS A 85 -0.65 -16.46 18.04
C LYS A 85 0.20 -17.73 18.16
N LYS A 86 1.01 -18.05 17.15
CA LYS A 86 1.81 -19.28 17.12
C LYS A 86 3.20 -19.04 17.75
N PRO A 87 3.79 -20.06 18.39
CA PRO A 87 5.17 -19.97 18.85
C PRO A 87 6.12 -19.84 17.67
N SER A 88 7.17 -19.03 17.83
CA SER A 88 8.25 -18.84 16.86
C SER A 88 9.31 -19.92 17.03
N VAL A 89 9.03 -21.11 16.49
CA VAL A 89 9.90 -22.29 16.56
C VAL A 89 10.19 -22.79 15.14
N THR A 90 11.46 -23.10 14.86
CA THR A 90 11.90 -23.66 13.58
C THR A 90 11.39 -25.09 13.38
N LYS A 91 11.48 -25.63 12.16
CA LYS A 91 10.98 -26.98 11.85
C LYS A 91 11.72 -28.09 12.64
N ASP A 92 12.94 -27.83 13.07
CA ASP A 92 13.80 -28.69 13.88
C ASP A 92 13.75 -28.37 15.39
N GLY A 93 12.83 -27.50 15.83
CA GLY A 93 12.50 -27.32 17.25
C GLY A 93 13.27 -26.20 17.97
N VAL A 94 14.05 -25.38 17.26
CA VAL A 94 14.78 -24.26 17.86
C VAL A 94 13.84 -23.07 18.05
N GLN A 95 13.73 -22.58 19.29
CA GLN A 95 12.96 -21.38 19.60
C GLN A 95 13.71 -20.11 19.20
N VAL A 96 12.99 -19.15 18.60
CA VAL A 96 13.52 -17.87 18.16
C VAL A 96 12.66 -16.74 18.73
N ASP A 97 13.27 -15.72 19.32
CA ASP A 97 12.53 -14.56 19.80
C ASP A 97 12.25 -13.59 18.66
N LEU A 98 10.98 -13.19 18.51
CA LEU A 98 10.55 -12.17 17.55
C LEU A 98 10.27 -10.87 18.29
N LEU A 99 11.15 -9.89 18.10
CA LEU A 99 11.04 -8.55 18.67
C LEU A 99 10.60 -7.54 17.60
N MET A 100 9.91 -6.48 18.01
CA MET A 100 9.55 -5.35 17.15
C MET A 100 10.44 -4.17 17.50
N ASN A 101 11.13 -3.61 16.50
CA ASN A 101 11.80 -2.33 16.67
C ASN A 101 10.72 -1.25 16.81
N ALA A 102 10.68 -0.59 17.98
CA ALA A 102 9.79 0.51 18.26
C ALA A 102 10.63 1.74 18.63
N GLY A 103 10.33 2.88 18.01
CA GLY A 103 10.94 4.18 18.25
C GLY A 103 9.91 5.28 18.06
#